data_AF-B9RN80-F1
#
_entry.id   AF-B9RN80-F1
#
_cell.length_a   1.000
_cell.length_b   1.000
_cell.length_c   1.000
_cell.angle_alpha   90.00
_cell.angle_beta   90.00
_cell.angle_gamma   90.00
#
_symmetry.space_group_name_H-M   'P 1'
#
loop_
_entity.id
_entity.type
_entity.pdbx_description
1 polymer ?
#
loop_
_entity_poly.entity_id
_entity_poly.type
_entity_poly.pdbx_seq_one_letter_code
_entity_poly.pdbx_strand_id
1 'polypeptide(L)'
;MGFSRLPYFVFCTSFIFFFLCTQARWHHHQHHHHHTKHKHSHYHHRVSTISAPPENANPPYDPPENANPPYAPPENANTPYAPSEPADPPSFPPEETNLHSPPKFANPPSSPPKSSNLPSSPSPEPASPPDDDGNDYNSGVLDVRKFGAIGDGITDDTDAFKMAWETACSQNDTAIILVPYTFKFMIQSTIFNGPCQGGIVFQVDGTIMPPDGPESWPQKNSKRQWLVFYRINELSLLGGGTIDGRGEKWWDLPCKPHKGINGTTLPGPCDSPIAIRFFMSSNLTVQGIRIKNSPQFNFRFDNCRNVHIDSIHITAPALSPNTDGIHIENTNNVEIYDSVISNGDDCVSIGSGCYDVDIRNITCGPSHGISIGSLGNHNSRACVSNITVRDSVIKLSDNGVRIKTWQGGSGAVTGITFSNIHMDNVKNPIIIDQFYCLTKECSNQTSAVFVSDILYENIKGTYNIRSPPMHFACSDSVPCTNLTLSEVELLPAQGDLVLDPFCWNAYGELETLTIPPVSCLMEGTPSSLLNNDIDYC
;
A
#
# COMPACT_ATOMS: atom_id res chain seq x y z
N MET A 1 -45.59 39.58 -67.61
CA MET A 1 -45.75 40.83 -66.82
C MET A 1 -44.50 41.00 -65.96
N GLY A 2 -44.16 42.22 -65.54
CA GLY A 2 -43.10 42.49 -64.55
C GLY A 2 -41.67 42.58 -65.12
N PHE A 3 -40.97 43.66 -64.76
CA PHE A 3 -39.55 43.92 -65.05
C PHE A 3 -38.82 44.13 -63.71
N SER A 4 -37.62 43.55 -63.53
CA SER A 4 -36.41 44.15 -62.91
C SER A 4 -35.28 43.09 -62.97
N ARG A 5 -34.01 43.30 -63.35
CA ARG A 5 -33.03 44.43 -63.29
C ARG A 5 -32.51 44.72 -61.87
N LEU A 6 -31.19 44.85 -61.59
CA LEU A 6 -29.91 44.64 -62.33
C LEU A 6 -28.77 44.36 -61.25
N PRO A 7 -27.42 44.37 -61.48
CA PRO A 7 -26.45 43.53 -60.72
C PRO A 7 -25.21 44.33 -60.18
N TYR A 8 -23.96 43.90 -60.53
CA TYR A 8 -22.60 44.48 -60.25
C TYR A 8 -21.98 44.11 -58.87
N PHE A 9 -20.67 43.92 -58.63
CA PHE A 9 -19.37 43.83 -59.39
C PHE A 9 -18.46 42.82 -58.61
N VAL A 10 -17.46 42.03 -59.08
CA VAL A 10 -16.64 41.87 -60.32
C VAL A 10 -15.47 42.87 -60.46
N PHE A 11 -14.15 42.52 -60.47
CA PHE A 11 -13.39 41.25 -60.27
C PHE A 11 -11.86 41.54 -60.00
N CYS A 12 -11.02 40.50 -59.89
CA CYS A 12 -9.55 40.44 -59.66
C CYS A 12 -8.56 41.47 -60.27
N THR A 13 -7.41 41.64 -59.59
CA THR A 13 -6.01 41.72 -60.12
C THR A 13 -5.02 41.21 -59.03
N SER A 14 -3.78 40.73 -59.25
CA SER A 14 -3.14 40.07 -60.43
C SER A 14 -1.82 39.32 -60.08
N PHE A 15 -1.74 38.04 -60.46
CA PHE A 15 -0.66 37.31 -61.19
C PHE A 15 0.81 37.08 -60.68
N ILE A 16 1.13 35.79 -60.42
CA ILE A 16 2.25 34.89 -60.89
C ILE A 16 3.74 35.37 -60.94
N PHE A 17 4.71 34.62 -60.32
CA PHE A 17 5.81 33.85 -60.98
C PHE A 17 6.83 33.09 -60.06
N PHE A 18 7.74 32.32 -60.69
CA PHE A 18 8.36 31.04 -60.27
C PHE A 18 9.78 31.09 -59.62
N PHE A 19 10.03 30.13 -58.71
CA PHE A 19 11.20 29.21 -58.54
C PHE A 19 12.69 29.56 -58.86
N LEU A 20 13.57 28.98 -58.02
CA LEU A 20 14.99 28.55 -58.22
C LEU A 20 16.14 29.59 -58.39
N CYS A 21 17.07 29.66 -57.42
CA CYS A 21 18.45 29.11 -57.57
C CYS A 21 19.44 29.32 -56.38
N THR A 22 20.38 28.35 -56.25
CA THR A 22 21.81 28.42 -55.79
C THR A 22 22.28 29.07 -54.47
N GLN A 23 22.78 28.20 -53.57
CA GLN A 23 24.14 28.15 -52.96
C GLN A 23 24.79 29.30 -52.13
N ALA A 24 25.07 28.96 -50.86
CA ALA A 24 26.40 28.91 -50.20
C ALA A 24 27.06 30.10 -49.44
N ARG A 25 27.94 29.68 -48.49
CA ARG A 25 29.05 30.36 -47.76
C ARG A 25 28.79 31.29 -46.55
N TRP A 26 29.05 30.72 -45.37
CA TRP A 26 30.07 31.15 -44.38
C TRP A 26 30.86 32.46 -44.64
N HIS A 27 30.89 33.38 -43.67
CA HIS A 27 32.09 33.60 -42.83
C HIS A 27 31.87 34.49 -41.58
N HIS A 28 32.80 34.33 -40.61
CA HIS A 28 33.15 35.16 -39.45
C HIS A 28 32.67 36.62 -39.34
N HIS A 29 32.49 37.05 -38.08
CA HIS A 29 33.20 38.24 -37.57
C HIS A 29 33.81 37.99 -36.17
N GLN A 30 34.92 38.65 -35.86
CA GLN A 30 35.53 38.75 -34.52
C GLN A 30 35.49 40.21 -34.04
N HIS A 31 35.64 40.43 -32.73
CA HIS A 31 36.10 41.70 -32.14
C HIS A 31 36.91 41.47 -30.84
N HIS A 32 37.61 42.50 -30.34
CA HIS A 32 38.86 42.36 -29.57
C HIS A 32 38.80 42.50 -28.03
N HIS A 33 39.92 42.11 -27.39
CA HIS A 33 40.34 42.25 -25.97
C HIS A 33 40.30 43.70 -25.41
N HIS A 34 40.28 43.95 -24.08
CA HIS A 34 41.41 43.76 -23.14
C HIS A 34 41.10 43.87 -21.62
N HIS A 35 41.91 43.14 -20.82
CA HIS A 35 42.51 43.41 -19.46
C HIS A 35 41.76 44.20 -18.36
N THR A 36 41.92 43.86 -17.06
CA THR A 36 43.19 43.73 -16.29
C THR A 36 43.23 42.62 -15.20
N LYS A 37 44.42 42.41 -14.60
CA LYS A 37 44.72 41.59 -13.39
C LYS A 37 45.04 42.53 -12.20
N HIS A 38 45.38 42.17 -10.95
CA HIS A 38 46.10 41.01 -10.37
C HIS A 38 46.05 41.02 -8.81
N LYS A 39 46.73 40.05 -8.14
CA LYS A 39 47.04 39.88 -6.68
C LYS A 39 46.00 39.11 -5.83
N HIS A 40 46.37 38.28 -4.84
CA HIS A 40 47.69 37.80 -4.37
C HIS A 40 47.64 36.43 -3.62
N SER A 41 48.71 35.64 -3.79
CA SER A 41 49.40 34.79 -2.78
C SER A 41 48.79 33.48 -2.21
N HIS A 42 49.56 32.39 -2.35
CA HIS A 42 49.58 31.19 -1.48
C HIS A 42 50.89 31.15 -0.67
N TYR A 43 51.01 30.26 0.33
CA TYR A 43 52.25 30.07 1.11
C TYR A 43 52.70 28.59 1.19
N HIS A 44 54.00 28.43 1.48
CA HIS A 44 54.86 27.23 1.47
C HIS A 44 54.33 25.94 2.17
N HIS A 45 54.63 24.70 1.70
CA HIS A 45 55.89 23.92 1.78
C HIS A 45 56.31 23.60 3.25
N ARG A 46 56.84 22.43 3.66
CA ARG A 46 57.39 21.21 2.98
C ARG A 46 57.66 20.10 4.05
N VAL A 47 57.94 18.83 3.66
CA VAL A 47 58.89 17.83 4.28
C VAL A 47 58.64 16.41 3.68
N SER A 48 59.61 15.48 3.73
CA SER A 48 59.53 14.14 3.08
C SER A 48 60.38 13.05 3.79
N THR A 49 59.82 11.83 3.97
CA THR A 49 60.44 10.57 4.50
C THR A 49 59.46 9.39 4.32
N ILE A 50 59.81 8.08 4.24
CA ILE A 50 61.13 7.42 4.07
C ILE A 50 61.08 6.15 3.15
N SER A 51 60.81 4.93 3.66
CA SER A 51 60.89 3.65 2.90
C SER A 51 60.01 2.50 3.46
N ALA A 52 59.79 1.44 2.66
CA ALA A 52 59.05 0.18 2.95
C ALA A 52 59.84 -0.79 3.89
N PRO A 53 59.41 -2.04 4.28
CA PRO A 53 58.54 -3.09 3.64
C PRO A 53 57.49 -3.71 4.65
N PRO A 54 56.95 -4.98 4.58
CA PRO A 54 57.00 -6.10 3.60
C PRO A 54 55.62 -6.76 3.24
N GLU A 55 55.63 -8.02 2.76
CA GLU A 55 54.54 -8.78 2.08
C GLU A 55 53.86 -9.92 2.91
N ASN A 56 52.85 -10.58 2.30
CA ASN A 56 52.16 -11.86 2.61
C ASN A 56 50.91 -11.79 3.52
N ALA A 57 49.86 -12.62 3.37
CA ALA A 57 49.70 -13.87 2.58
C ALA A 57 48.28 -14.08 1.95
N ASN A 58 48.17 -15.13 1.12
CA ASN A 58 46.95 -15.73 0.48
C ASN A 58 45.97 -16.39 1.48
N PRO A 59 44.76 -16.93 1.12
CA PRO A 59 44.19 -17.25 -0.22
C PRO A 59 42.72 -16.79 -0.46
N PRO A 60 42.11 -17.05 -1.66
CA PRO A 60 40.67 -16.89 -1.89
C PRO A 60 39.82 -17.97 -1.20
N TYR A 61 38.50 -17.75 -1.15
CA TYR A 61 37.50 -18.66 -0.57
C TYR A 61 36.44 -19.03 -1.62
N ASP A 62 36.24 -20.32 -1.87
CA ASP A 62 35.18 -20.83 -2.75
C ASP A 62 33.81 -20.86 -2.05
N PRO A 63 32.70 -20.64 -2.77
CA PRO A 63 31.35 -20.90 -2.27
C PRO A 63 31.04 -22.41 -2.29
N PRO A 64 30.32 -22.97 -1.29
CA PRO A 64 30.05 -24.40 -1.23
C PRO A 64 28.92 -24.82 -2.20
N GLU A 65 29.21 -25.82 -3.03
CA GLU A 65 28.16 -26.65 -3.63
C GLU A 65 27.42 -27.44 -2.54
N ASN A 66 26.11 -27.62 -2.70
CA ASN A 66 25.40 -28.73 -2.07
C ASN A 66 24.27 -29.17 -3.00
N ALA A 67 24.37 -30.39 -3.53
CA ALA A 67 23.52 -30.84 -4.63
C ALA A 67 22.16 -31.36 -4.15
N ASN A 68 21.09 -30.87 -4.77
CA ASN A 68 19.78 -31.55 -4.75
C ASN A 68 19.68 -32.49 -5.96
N PRO A 69 19.09 -33.70 -5.82
CA PRO A 69 18.96 -34.65 -6.91
C PRO A 69 17.94 -34.18 -7.97
N PRO A 70 18.09 -34.58 -9.25
CA PRO A 70 17.21 -34.14 -10.32
C PRO A 70 15.81 -34.76 -10.22
N TYR A 71 14.78 -33.92 -10.35
CA TYR A 71 13.41 -34.39 -10.54
C TYR A 71 13.24 -35.03 -11.92
N ALA A 72 12.73 -36.26 -11.97
CA ALA A 72 12.29 -36.89 -13.21
C ALA A 72 10.90 -36.35 -13.62
N PRO A 73 10.64 -36.12 -14.92
CA PRO A 73 9.32 -35.73 -15.40
C PRO A 73 8.35 -36.93 -15.40
N PRO A 74 7.07 -36.76 -15.01
CA PRO A 74 6.04 -37.76 -15.26
C PRO A 74 5.71 -37.83 -16.77
N GLU A 75 5.36 -39.03 -17.24
CA GLU A 75 5.20 -39.33 -18.67
C GLU A 75 3.87 -38.84 -19.27
N ASN A 76 3.83 -38.72 -20.60
CA ASN A 76 2.62 -38.41 -21.37
C ASN A 76 1.59 -39.55 -21.29
N ALA A 77 0.34 -39.22 -20.96
CA ALA A 77 -0.80 -40.12 -21.08
C ALA A 77 -1.93 -39.45 -21.90
N ASN A 78 -1.75 -39.37 -23.23
CA ASN A 78 -2.82 -38.98 -24.15
C ASN A 78 -3.83 -40.13 -24.32
N THR A 79 -5.09 -39.92 -23.93
CA THR A 79 -6.28 -40.42 -24.66
C THR A 79 -7.57 -39.74 -24.14
N PRO A 80 -8.57 -39.47 -24.99
CA PRO A 80 -9.74 -38.67 -24.60
C PRO A 80 -10.91 -39.52 -24.08
N TYR A 81 -11.72 -38.96 -23.19
CA TYR A 81 -13.09 -39.41 -22.93
C TYR A 81 -14.08 -38.22 -22.97
N ALA A 82 -15.26 -38.49 -23.53
CA ALA A 82 -16.32 -37.52 -23.77
C ALA A 82 -17.25 -37.38 -22.53
N PRO A 83 -18.11 -36.35 -22.45
CA PRO A 83 -18.77 -35.97 -21.19
C PRO A 83 -19.95 -36.88 -20.80
N SER A 84 -20.24 -36.93 -19.51
CA SER A 84 -21.45 -37.50 -18.92
C SER A 84 -22.36 -36.38 -18.38
N GLU A 85 -23.65 -36.43 -18.70
CA GLU A 85 -24.66 -35.47 -18.26
C GLU A 85 -24.97 -35.57 -16.74
N PRO A 86 -25.54 -34.50 -16.13
CA PRO A 86 -25.77 -34.44 -14.68
C PRO A 86 -26.96 -35.29 -14.22
N ALA A 87 -26.99 -35.60 -12.92
CA ALA A 87 -28.11 -36.27 -12.25
C ALA A 87 -28.86 -35.31 -11.30
N ASP A 88 -30.19 -35.34 -11.33
CA ASP A 88 -31.05 -34.46 -10.53
C ASP A 88 -31.06 -34.79 -9.02
N PRO A 89 -31.28 -33.78 -8.15
CA PRO A 89 -31.37 -33.96 -6.70
C PRO A 89 -32.73 -34.49 -6.23
N PRO A 90 -32.79 -35.33 -5.18
CA PRO A 90 -34.05 -35.83 -4.64
C PRO A 90 -34.80 -34.81 -3.78
N SER A 91 -36.09 -34.59 -4.06
CA SER A 91 -37.00 -33.75 -3.29
C SER A 91 -37.54 -34.45 -2.03
N PHE A 92 -37.66 -33.74 -0.91
CA PHE A 92 -38.41 -34.17 0.28
C PHE A 92 -39.46 -33.14 0.72
N PRO A 93 -40.54 -33.54 1.42
CA PRO A 93 -41.71 -32.69 1.69
C PRO A 93 -41.55 -31.77 2.93
N PRO A 94 -42.42 -30.76 3.09
CA PRO A 94 -42.47 -29.92 4.29
C PRO A 94 -43.24 -30.60 5.44
N GLU A 95 -42.93 -30.25 6.69
CA GLU A 95 -43.76 -30.59 7.86
C GLU A 95 -43.77 -29.46 8.91
N GLU A 96 -44.65 -29.56 9.90
CA GLU A 96 -45.30 -28.41 10.56
C GLU A 96 -44.58 -27.85 11.81
N THR A 97 -44.97 -26.63 12.19
CA THR A 97 -44.65 -26.03 13.49
C THR A 97 -45.40 -26.73 14.63
N ASN A 98 -44.72 -27.03 15.74
CA ASN A 98 -45.39 -27.15 17.04
C ASN A 98 -44.50 -26.75 18.22
N LEU A 99 -45.11 -26.15 19.25
CA LEU A 99 -44.44 -25.76 20.49
C LEU A 99 -44.30 -26.99 21.40
N HIS A 100 -43.20 -27.09 22.17
CA HIS A 100 -43.22 -27.68 23.52
C HIS A 100 -42.08 -27.12 24.40
N SER A 101 -42.30 -27.07 25.71
CA SER A 101 -41.43 -26.39 26.68
C SER A 101 -40.26 -27.25 27.19
N PRO A 102 -39.11 -26.65 27.59
CA PRO A 102 -37.97 -27.41 28.11
C PRO A 102 -38.21 -27.97 29.53
N PRO A 103 -37.63 -29.15 29.86
CA PRO A 103 -37.77 -29.78 31.18
C PRO A 103 -36.85 -29.17 32.24
N LYS A 104 -37.21 -29.36 33.52
CA LYS A 104 -36.45 -28.89 34.69
C LYS A 104 -35.31 -29.85 35.03
N PHE A 105 -34.11 -29.33 35.26
CA PHE A 105 -33.01 -30.06 35.90
C PHE A 105 -32.94 -29.81 37.41
N ALA A 106 -32.29 -30.71 38.15
CA ALA A 106 -32.32 -30.78 39.61
C ALA A 106 -31.10 -30.10 40.29
N ASN A 107 -31.24 -29.82 41.59
CA ASN A 107 -30.23 -29.13 42.41
C ASN A 107 -29.00 -30.02 42.71
N PRO A 108 -27.77 -29.47 42.72
CA PRO A 108 -26.58 -30.13 43.27
C PRO A 108 -26.50 -30.03 44.82
N PRO A 109 -25.69 -30.88 45.48
CA PRO A 109 -25.59 -30.97 46.95
C PRO A 109 -24.62 -29.97 47.61
N SER A 110 -24.55 -30.00 48.95
CA SER A 110 -23.87 -29.03 49.83
C SER A 110 -22.35 -29.17 49.94
N SER A 111 -21.71 -28.12 50.48
CA SER A 111 -20.26 -27.88 50.48
C SER A 111 -19.49 -28.38 51.73
N PRO A 112 -18.19 -28.69 51.60
CA PRO A 112 -17.23 -28.91 52.69
C PRO A 112 -16.57 -27.60 53.18
N PRO A 113 -15.83 -27.60 54.33
CA PRO A 113 -15.50 -26.37 55.07
C PRO A 113 -14.20 -25.64 54.66
N LYS A 114 -14.06 -24.41 55.17
CA LYS A 114 -12.95 -23.47 54.94
C LYS A 114 -11.62 -23.91 55.56
N SER A 115 -10.51 -23.50 54.93
CA SER A 115 -9.18 -23.40 55.57
C SER A 115 -8.54 -22.02 55.33
N SER A 116 -7.80 -21.55 56.34
CA SER A 116 -6.96 -20.35 56.43
C SER A 116 -6.59 -19.56 55.15
N ASN A 117 -6.84 -18.25 55.18
CA ASN A 117 -6.25 -17.28 54.25
C ASN A 117 -4.74 -17.10 54.50
N LEU A 118 -3.95 -16.97 53.44
CA LEU A 118 -2.85 -15.99 53.39
C LEU A 118 -3.17 -14.99 52.28
N PRO A 119 -2.96 -13.67 52.48
CA PRO A 119 -3.12 -12.70 51.41
C PRO A 119 -1.95 -12.80 50.42
N SER A 120 -2.26 -12.95 49.14
CA SER A 120 -1.34 -12.58 48.07
C SER A 120 -1.03 -11.09 48.16
N SER A 121 0.24 -10.70 48.05
CA SER A 121 0.63 -9.29 47.97
C SER A 121 -0.14 -8.58 46.84
N PRO A 122 -0.71 -7.38 47.08
CA PRO A 122 -1.30 -6.61 46.01
C PRO A 122 -0.22 -6.20 45.00
N SER A 123 -0.59 -6.10 43.72
CA SER A 123 0.20 -5.37 42.73
C SER A 123 0.47 -3.94 43.22
N PRO A 124 1.60 -3.32 42.88
CA PRO A 124 1.84 -1.92 43.20
C PRO A 124 0.72 -1.05 42.62
N GLU A 125 0.31 -0.06 43.42
CA GLU A 125 -0.65 0.98 43.03
C GLU A 125 -0.05 1.77 41.85
N PRO A 126 -0.85 2.18 40.83
CA PRO A 126 -0.32 2.99 39.73
C PRO A 126 0.33 4.26 40.28
N ALA A 127 1.51 4.59 39.75
CA ALA A 127 2.26 5.76 40.20
C ALA A 127 1.41 7.03 40.03
N SER A 128 1.43 7.89 41.05
CA SER A 128 0.92 9.26 40.92
C SER A 128 1.60 9.96 39.73
N PRO A 129 0.94 10.95 39.09
CA PRO A 129 1.65 11.90 38.24
C PRO A 129 2.88 12.43 38.99
N PRO A 130 4.04 12.59 38.32
CA PRO A 130 5.25 13.07 38.99
C PRO A 130 4.97 14.44 39.63
N ASP A 131 5.37 14.60 40.90
CA ASP A 131 5.26 15.86 41.62
C ASP A 131 5.94 17.00 40.85
N ASP A 132 5.43 18.23 41.03
CA ASP A 132 5.90 19.45 40.35
C ASP A 132 7.25 19.93 40.93
N ASP A 133 8.29 19.11 40.76
CA ASP A 133 9.68 19.42 41.10
C ASP A 133 10.25 20.34 39.99
N GLY A 134 9.87 21.62 40.11
CA GLY A 134 9.91 22.57 39.00
C GLY A 134 11.28 22.81 38.36
N ASN A 135 11.25 23.12 37.06
CA ASN A 135 12.36 23.44 36.12
C ASN A 135 12.91 22.31 35.22
N ASP A 136 12.06 21.50 34.56
CA ASP A 136 12.45 20.91 33.25
C ASP A 136 11.32 20.71 32.21
N TYR A 137 10.06 21.05 32.54
CA TYR A 137 8.96 21.04 31.55
C TYR A 137 9.02 22.20 30.54
N ASN A 138 9.91 23.17 30.74
CA ASN A 138 10.06 24.39 29.94
C ASN A 138 10.65 24.18 28.53
N SER A 139 10.71 22.92 28.08
CA SER A 139 11.22 22.47 26.77
C SER A 139 10.13 21.95 25.83
N GLY A 140 8.91 21.69 26.34
CA GLY A 140 7.85 20.99 25.60
C GLY A 140 8.12 19.49 25.36
N VAL A 141 9.23 18.94 25.86
CA VAL A 141 9.65 17.55 25.62
C VAL A 141 9.31 16.63 26.80
N LEU A 142 8.47 15.65 26.52
CA LEU A 142 7.96 14.62 27.42
C LEU A 142 8.63 13.28 27.09
N ASP A 143 9.84 13.09 27.62
CA ASP A 143 10.55 11.80 27.58
C ASP A 143 9.77 10.74 28.37
N VAL A 144 9.36 9.65 27.71
CA VAL A 144 8.52 8.60 28.32
C VAL A 144 9.12 7.97 29.57
N ARG A 145 10.45 8.04 29.76
CA ARG A 145 11.13 7.55 30.97
C ARG A 145 10.85 8.42 32.20
N LYS A 146 10.56 9.72 32.02
CA LYS A 146 10.08 10.60 33.11
C LYS A 146 8.70 10.18 33.63
N PHE A 147 7.94 9.41 32.85
CA PHE A 147 6.65 8.81 33.22
C PHE A 147 6.79 7.35 33.68
N GLY A 148 8.02 6.88 33.95
CA GLY A 148 8.29 5.55 34.51
C GLY A 148 8.60 4.45 33.49
N ALA A 149 8.69 4.76 32.19
CA ALA A 149 9.08 3.77 31.19
C ALA A 149 10.53 3.27 31.40
N ILE A 150 10.72 1.96 31.42
CA ILE A 150 12.01 1.28 31.65
C ILE A 150 12.80 1.15 30.33
N GLY A 151 12.13 0.78 29.24
CA GLY A 151 12.75 0.71 27.91
C GLY A 151 13.78 -0.41 27.72
N ASP A 152 13.58 -1.56 28.37
CA ASP A 152 14.42 -2.78 28.28
C ASP A 152 14.00 -3.77 27.16
N GLY A 153 12.82 -3.59 26.56
CA GLY A 153 12.21 -4.43 25.52
C GLY A 153 11.39 -5.61 26.04
N ILE A 154 11.14 -5.67 27.35
CA ILE A 154 10.52 -6.77 28.09
C ILE A 154 9.42 -6.27 29.04
N THR A 155 9.69 -5.21 29.80
CA THR A 155 8.78 -4.57 30.76
C THR A 155 7.63 -3.86 30.05
N ASP A 156 6.44 -3.91 30.64
CA ASP A 156 5.23 -3.28 30.09
C ASP A 156 5.23 -1.77 30.32
N ASP A 157 5.80 -1.03 29.37
CA ASP A 157 5.93 0.44 29.41
C ASP A 157 4.62 1.18 29.05
N THR A 158 3.53 0.43 28.82
CA THR A 158 2.27 0.96 28.25
C THR A 158 1.69 2.14 29.01
N ASP A 159 1.64 2.07 30.35
CA ASP A 159 0.97 3.10 31.15
C ASP A 159 1.82 4.38 31.27
N ALA A 160 3.15 4.27 31.20
CA ALA A 160 4.04 5.42 31.07
C ALA A 160 3.80 6.19 29.75
N PHE A 161 3.60 5.46 28.65
CA PHE A 161 3.23 6.06 27.35
C PHE A 161 1.85 6.72 27.37
N LYS A 162 0.87 6.17 28.10
CA LYS A 162 -0.44 6.82 28.29
C LYS A 162 -0.32 8.10 29.09
N MET A 163 0.41 8.08 30.22
CA MET A 163 0.59 9.29 31.03
C MET A 163 1.34 10.40 30.27
N ALA A 164 2.36 10.04 29.47
CA ALA A 164 3.03 10.98 28.57
C ALA A 164 2.05 11.55 27.51
N TRP A 165 1.20 10.70 26.93
CA TRP A 165 0.17 11.12 25.96
C TRP A 165 -0.90 12.04 26.57
N GLU A 166 -1.48 11.65 27.71
CA GLU A 166 -2.50 12.43 28.40
C GLU A 166 -1.96 13.80 28.84
N THR A 167 -0.70 13.84 29.29
CA THR A 167 0.03 15.08 29.58
C THR A 167 0.21 15.93 28.33
N ALA A 168 0.71 15.38 27.23
CA ALA A 168 0.88 16.07 25.95
C ALA A 168 -0.45 16.66 25.43
N CYS A 169 -1.49 15.83 25.40
CA CYS A 169 -2.81 16.15 24.87
C CYS A 169 -3.53 17.24 25.69
N SER A 170 -3.06 17.50 26.92
CA SER A 170 -3.56 18.56 27.81
C SER A 170 -2.88 19.93 27.63
N GLN A 171 -1.81 20.03 26.81
CA GLN A 171 -1.11 21.29 26.56
C GLN A 171 -1.74 22.05 25.38
N ASN A 172 -1.77 23.39 25.47
CA ASN A 172 -2.29 24.26 24.39
C ASN A 172 -1.29 24.45 23.25
N ASP A 173 0.01 24.47 23.57
CA ASP A 173 1.10 24.51 22.61
C ASP A 173 1.46 23.09 22.11
N THR A 174 2.23 22.99 21.02
CA THR A 174 2.64 21.69 20.47
C THR A 174 3.58 20.93 21.43
N ALA A 175 3.15 19.76 21.89
CA ALA A 175 3.90 18.92 22.81
C ALA A 175 4.70 17.82 22.07
N ILE A 176 5.91 17.51 22.54
CA ILE A 176 6.78 16.47 21.96
C ILE A 176 6.87 15.28 22.91
N ILE A 177 6.26 14.14 22.57
CA ILE A 177 6.45 12.87 23.27
C ILE A 177 7.71 12.22 22.71
N LEU A 178 8.76 12.07 23.53
CA LEU A 178 10.05 11.53 23.11
C LEU A 178 10.20 10.07 23.53
N VAL A 179 10.45 9.21 22.55
CA VAL A 179 10.82 7.80 22.71
C VAL A 179 12.32 7.68 22.39
N PRO A 180 13.20 7.75 23.39
CA PRO A 180 14.62 8.07 23.21
C PRO A 180 15.45 6.95 22.57
N TYR A 181 16.47 7.37 21.81
CA TYR A 181 17.48 6.51 21.20
C TYR A 181 18.16 5.56 22.21
N THR A 182 18.59 4.40 21.72
CA THR A 182 19.09 3.21 22.46
C THR A 182 18.04 2.40 23.24
N PHE A 183 16.93 2.98 23.70
CA PHE A 183 15.90 2.27 24.47
C PHE A 183 14.93 1.47 23.59
N LYS A 184 14.30 0.45 24.18
CA LYS A 184 13.32 -0.45 23.54
C LYS A 184 12.09 -0.57 24.41
N PHE A 185 10.95 -0.04 23.99
CA PHE A 185 9.74 0.00 24.83
C PHE A 185 8.77 -1.10 24.40
N MET A 186 8.34 -1.94 25.35
CA MET A 186 7.33 -2.98 25.09
C MET A 186 5.95 -2.45 25.49
N ILE A 187 5.04 -2.34 24.51
CA ILE A 187 3.75 -1.65 24.65
C ILE A 187 2.62 -2.58 24.19
N GLN A 188 1.61 -2.79 25.04
CA GLN A 188 0.39 -3.53 24.71
C GLN A 188 -0.55 -2.72 23.79
N SER A 189 -1.51 -3.39 23.14
CA SER A 189 -2.57 -2.73 22.35
C SER A 189 -3.21 -1.56 23.11
N THR A 190 -3.10 -0.36 22.56
CA THR A 190 -3.41 0.92 23.21
C THR A 190 -4.06 1.88 22.23
N ILE A 191 -5.01 2.66 22.73
CA ILE A 191 -5.66 3.74 22.00
C ILE A 191 -5.20 5.05 22.62
N PHE A 192 -4.43 5.82 21.86
CA PHE A 192 -4.12 7.22 22.12
C PHE A 192 -5.29 8.05 21.60
N ASN A 193 -5.95 8.79 22.51
CA ASN A 193 -7.20 9.49 22.21
C ASN A 193 -6.95 11.00 22.11
N GLY A 194 -7.67 11.64 21.19
CA GLY A 194 -7.98 13.06 21.20
C GLY A 194 -9.50 13.32 21.37
N PRO A 195 -9.97 14.56 21.17
CA PRO A 195 -9.19 15.71 20.72
C PRO A 195 -8.20 16.20 21.79
N CYS A 196 -7.07 16.74 21.33
CA CYS A 196 -6.07 17.39 22.16
C CYS A 196 -6.20 18.92 22.09
N GLN A 197 -5.64 19.64 23.07
CA GLN A 197 -5.71 21.10 23.12
C GLN A 197 -4.77 21.76 22.09
N GLY A 198 -3.55 21.23 21.96
CA GLY A 198 -2.58 21.54 20.91
C GLY A 198 -2.18 20.29 20.11
N GLY A 199 -1.33 20.49 19.09
CA GLY A 199 -0.75 19.41 18.30
C GLY A 199 0.25 18.54 19.07
N ILE A 200 0.53 17.35 18.56
CA ILE A 200 1.47 16.39 19.17
C ILE A 200 2.54 15.95 18.16
N VAL A 201 3.80 16.01 18.56
CA VAL A 201 4.90 15.31 17.91
C VAL A 201 5.20 14.04 18.69
N PHE A 202 5.01 12.88 18.07
CA PHE A 202 5.39 11.58 18.62
C PHE A 202 6.75 11.17 18.03
N GLN A 203 7.83 11.57 18.70
CA GLN A 203 9.21 11.42 18.24
C GLN A 203 9.75 10.05 18.62
N VAL A 204 9.95 9.18 17.63
CA VAL A 204 10.49 7.82 17.80
C VAL A 204 11.93 7.75 17.31
N ASP A 205 12.88 7.82 18.25
CA ASP A 205 14.30 7.59 17.99
C ASP A 205 14.79 6.23 18.55
N GLY A 206 14.09 5.69 19.55
CA GLY A 206 14.30 4.35 20.09
C GLY A 206 13.62 3.25 19.26
N THR A 207 13.29 2.13 19.92
CA THR A 207 12.44 1.08 19.34
C THR A 207 11.14 0.92 20.13
N ILE A 208 10.02 0.68 19.45
CA ILE A 208 8.74 0.30 20.06
C ILE A 208 8.36 -1.11 19.54
N MET A 209 7.83 -1.97 20.41
CA MET A 209 7.46 -3.36 20.05
C MET A 209 6.31 -3.89 20.93
N PRO A 210 5.49 -4.86 20.45
CA PRO A 210 4.41 -5.43 21.23
C PRO A 210 4.85 -6.66 22.05
N PRO A 211 3.95 -7.28 22.84
CA PRO A 211 4.11 -8.66 23.30
C PRO A 211 4.39 -9.63 22.13
N ASP A 212 5.29 -10.59 22.36
CA ASP A 212 5.86 -11.44 21.31
C ASP A 212 4.95 -12.63 20.91
N GLY A 213 3.87 -12.29 20.18
CA GLY A 213 3.00 -13.24 19.49
C GLY A 213 1.57 -13.36 20.05
N PRO A 214 0.72 -14.19 19.41
CA PRO A 214 -0.70 -14.33 19.72
C PRO A 214 -1.00 -14.94 21.09
N GLU A 215 -0.05 -15.65 21.70
CA GLU A 215 -0.16 -16.23 23.05
C GLU A 215 0.19 -15.22 24.15
N SER A 216 1.17 -14.34 23.89
CA SER A 216 1.56 -13.25 24.79
C SER A 216 0.62 -12.05 24.73
N TRP A 217 -0.30 -12.00 23.75
CA TRP A 217 -1.28 -10.93 23.64
C TRP A 217 -2.38 -11.08 24.71
N PRO A 218 -2.57 -10.08 25.62
CA PRO A 218 -3.51 -10.23 26.72
C PRO A 218 -4.96 -10.42 26.23
N GLN A 219 -5.71 -11.32 26.86
CA GLN A 219 -7.08 -11.66 26.45
C GLN A 219 -8.07 -10.49 26.48
N LYS A 220 -7.80 -9.46 27.30
CA LYS A 220 -8.61 -8.22 27.40
C LYS A 220 -8.38 -7.26 26.22
N ASN A 221 -7.29 -7.42 25.46
CA ASN A 221 -6.87 -6.51 24.39
C ASN A 221 -7.32 -7.04 23.03
N SER A 222 -7.69 -6.14 22.11
CA SER A 222 -8.07 -6.51 20.74
C SER A 222 -6.90 -7.16 20.00
N LYS A 223 -7.12 -8.32 19.36
CA LYS A 223 -6.15 -8.98 18.46
C LYS A 223 -6.15 -8.41 17.04
N ARG A 224 -6.84 -7.29 16.79
CA ARG A 224 -6.99 -6.64 15.46
C ARG A 224 -6.28 -5.29 15.31
N GLN A 225 -5.77 -4.72 16.40
CA GLN A 225 -5.07 -3.43 16.37
C GLN A 225 -4.06 -3.34 17.52
N TRP A 226 -2.90 -2.73 17.25
CA TRP A 226 -1.87 -2.49 18.26
C TRP A 226 -1.85 -1.03 18.72
N LEU A 227 -1.21 -0.12 17.97
CA LEU A 227 -1.20 1.31 18.28
C LEU A 227 -2.31 2.01 17.50
N VAL A 228 -3.22 2.69 18.19
CA VAL A 228 -4.33 3.42 17.57
C VAL A 228 -4.30 4.89 17.96
N PHE A 229 -4.32 5.78 16.98
CA PHE A 229 -4.40 7.24 17.13
C PHE A 229 -5.78 7.73 16.70
N TYR A 230 -6.64 8.02 17.68
CA TYR A 230 -8.09 8.20 17.49
C TYR A 230 -8.56 9.63 17.78
N ARG A 231 -9.23 10.27 16.80
CA ARG A 231 -9.80 11.63 16.89
C ARG A 231 -8.78 12.71 17.27
N ILE A 232 -7.62 12.66 16.63
CA ILE A 232 -6.54 13.62 16.86
C ILE A 232 -6.45 14.56 15.66
N ASN A 233 -6.18 15.82 15.93
CA ASN A 233 -5.82 16.82 14.94
C ASN A 233 -4.35 17.22 15.16
N GLU A 234 -3.59 17.43 14.10
CA GLU A 234 -2.19 17.89 14.15
C GLU A 234 -1.27 16.92 14.92
N LEU A 235 -1.14 15.69 14.38
CA LEU A 235 -0.22 14.66 14.90
C LEU A 235 0.89 14.36 13.91
N SER A 236 2.13 14.49 14.36
CA SER A 236 3.35 14.15 13.61
C SER A 236 4.05 12.95 14.24
N LEU A 237 4.00 11.79 13.59
CA LEU A 237 4.80 10.60 13.94
C LEU A 237 6.15 10.68 13.23
N LEU A 238 7.19 11.09 13.95
CA LEU A 238 8.51 11.42 13.39
C LEU A 238 9.61 10.53 13.97
N GLY A 239 10.79 10.59 13.36
CA GLY A 239 12.04 10.14 13.99
C GLY A 239 12.74 8.98 13.29
N GLY A 240 14.01 8.78 13.64
CA GLY A 240 14.88 7.80 12.98
C GLY A 240 14.80 6.38 13.54
N GLY A 241 13.91 6.14 14.51
CA GLY A 241 13.78 4.90 15.27
C GLY A 241 13.08 3.77 14.52
N THR A 242 12.50 2.83 15.26
CA THR A 242 11.85 1.65 14.67
C THR A 242 10.61 1.20 15.45
N ILE A 243 9.56 0.85 14.72
CA ILE A 243 8.37 0.18 15.25
C ILE A 243 8.40 -1.27 14.73
N ASP A 244 8.74 -2.23 15.59
CA ASP A 244 8.86 -3.66 15.24
C ASP A 244 7.63 -4.43 15.75
N GLY A 245 6.75 -4.82 14.84
CA GLY A 245 5.47 -5.45 15.14
C GLY A 245 5.54 -6.92 15.58
N ARG A 246 6.72 -7.57 15.56
CA ARG A 246 6.91 -8.99 15.96
C ARG A 246 5.92 -9.96 15.28
N GLY A 247 5.67 -9.76 13.98
CA GLY A 247 4.66 -10.47 13.19
C GLY A 247 4.86 -11.97 12.97
N GLU A 248 6.08 -12.50 13.13
CA GLU A 248 6.44 -13.89 12.78
C GLU A 248 5.46 -14.93 13.37
N LYS A 249 5.24 -14.90 14.69
CA LYS A 249 4.31 -15.81 15.39
C LYS A 249 2.83 -15.62 15.03
N TRP A 250 2.46 -14.50 14.40
CA TRP A 250 1.11 -14.25 13.89
C TRP A 250 0.92 -14.75 12.47
N TRP A 251 1.96 -14.61 11.63
CA TRP A 251 2.03 -15.26 10.32
C TRP A 251 2.11 -16.79 10.46
N ASP A 252 2.68 -17.28 11.56
CA ASP A 252 2.81 -18.72 11.84
C ASP A 252 1.52 -19.43 12.31
N LEU A 253 0.42 -18.69 12.53
CA LEU A 253 -0.86 -19.27 12.91
C LEU A 253 -1.36 -20.29 11.85
N PRO A 254 -1.89 -21.46 12.27
CA PRO A 254 -2.17 -22.59 11.37
C PRO A 254 -3.25 -22.31 10.32
N CYS A 255 -4.06 -21.27 10.52
CA CYS A 255 -5.10 -20.83 9.60
C CYS A 255 -4.65 -19.75 8.60
N LYS A 256 -3.37 -19.34 8.60
CA LYS A 256 -2.82 -18.49 7.54
C LYS A 256 -2.62 -19.33 6.25
N PRO A 257 -2.84 -18.75 5.05
CA PRO A 257 -2.94 -19.52 3.80
C PRO A 257 -1.65 -20.27 3.41
N HIS A 258 -0.48 -19.84 3.89
CA HIS A 258 0.79 -20.52 3.63
C HIS A 258 1.12 -21.67 4.60
N LYS A 259 0.21 -22.05 5.50
CA LYS A 259 0.44 -23.10 6.53
C LYS A 259 -0.27 -24.43 6.29
N GLY A 260 -1.37 -24.48 5.55
CA GLY A 260 -2.03 -25.74 5.22
C GLY A 260 -1.48 -26.40 3.97
N ILE A 261 -1.76 -27.71 3.84
CA ILE A 261 -1.33 -28.52 2.70
C ILE A 261 -1.92 -27.93 1.41
N ASN A 262 -1.09 -27.79 0.37
CA ASN A 262 -1.46 -27.20 -0.93
C ASN A 262 -2.04 -25.77 -0.84
N GLY A 263 -1.67 -24.98 0.17
CA GLY A 263 -2.16 -23.61 0.35
C GLY A 263 -3.57 -23.51 0.95
N THR A 264 -4.07 -24.59 1.57
CA THR A 264 -5.30 -24.56 2.36
C THR A 264 -5.09 -23.83 3.69
N THR A 265 -6.18 -23.45 4.35
CA THR A 265 -6.16 -22.94 5.73
C THR A 265 -6.66 -24.03 6.68
N LEU A 266 -5.97 -24.26 7.81
CA LEU A 266 -6.50 -25.12 8.87
C LEU A 266 -7.47 -24.30 9.76
N PRO A 267 -8.50 -24.90 10.38
CA PRO A 267 -9.37 -24.17 11.30
C PRO A 267 -8.60 -23.63 12.52
N GLY A 268 -8.79 -22.35 12.85
CA GLY A 268 -8.16 -21.72 14.01
C GLY A 268 -8.49 -20.23 14.16
N PRO A 269 -7.99 -19.56 15.22
CA PRO A 269 -8.08 -18.11 15.37
C PRO A 269 -7.08 -17.40 14.44
N CYS A 270 -7.56 -16.47 13.60
CA CYS A 270 -6.78 -15.88 12.50
C CYS A 270 -6.54 -14.37 12.61
N ASP A 271 -7.15 -13.72 13.60
CA ASP A 271 -6.93 -12.30 13.88
C ASP A 271 -5.44 -12.00 14.03
N SER A 272 -5.00 -10.85 13.53
CA SER A 272 -3.64 -10.36 13.72
C SER A 272 -3.69 -8.83 13.77
N PRO A 273 -2.93 -8.17 14.66
CA PRO A 273 -3.12 -6.74 14.86
C PRO A 273 -2.47 -5.92 13.76
N ILE A 274 -3.24 -4.99 13.19
CA ILE A 274 -2.70 -3.84 12.45
C ILE A 274 -1.74 -3.09 13.37
N ALA A 275 -0.52 -2.82 12.92
CA ALA A 275 0.52 -2.25 13.78
C ALA A 275 0.20 -0.80 14.19
N ILE A 276 -0.09 0.07 13.21
CA ILE A 276 -0.40 1.48 13.43
C ILE A 276 -1.71 1.81 12.70
N ARG A 277 -2.71 2.32 13.44
CA ARG A 277 -3.99 2.78 12.88
C ARG A 277 -4.28 4.23 13.28
N PHE A 278 -4.42 5.12 12.31
CA PHE A 278 -5.03 6.43 12.50
C PHE A 278 -6.52 6.31 12.17
N PHE A 279 -7.40 6.83 13.04
CA PHE A 279 -8.85 6.68 12.88
C PHE A 279 -9.60 7.96 13.27
N MET A 280 -10.46 8.47 12.38
CA MET A 280 -11.21 9.72 12.57
C MET A 280 -10.33 10.96 12.84
N SER A 281 -9.13 11.02 12.26
CA SER A 281 -8.06 11.98 12.62
C SER A 281 -7.63 12.84 11.42
N SER A 282 -7.19 14.07 11.67
CA SER A 282 -6.87 15.08 10.64
C SER A 282 -5.49 15.74 10.81
N ASN A 283 -4.93 16.26 9.71
CA ASN A 283 -3.63 16.94 9.68
C ASN A 283 -2.53 16.03 10.27
N LEU A 284 -2.29 14.91 9.59
CA LEU A 284 -1.40 13.84 10.02
C LEU A 284 -0.10 13.87 9.23
N THR A 285 1.04 13.83 9.92
CA THR A 285 2.36 13.65 9.31
C THR A 285 2.99 12.35 9.79
N VAL A 286 3.59 11.58 8.89
CA VAL A 286 4.43 10.42 9.24
C VAL A 286 5.74 10.54 8.46
N GLN A 287 6.89 10.68 9.15
CA GLN A 287 8.16 10.95 8.46
C GLN A 287 9.37 10.19 8.99
N GLY A 288 10.18 9.63 8.08
CA GLY A 288 11.53 9.10 8.33
C GLY A 288 11.63 7.80 9.14
N ILE A 289 10.52 7.35 9.71
CA ILE A 289 10.43 6.22 10.62
C ILE A 289 10.50 4.86 9.91
N ARG A 290 11.05 3.85 10.61
CA ARG A 290 11.16 2.46 10.12
C ARG A 290 10.10 1.56 10.75
N ILE A 291 9.31 0.86 9.94
CA ILE A 291 8.33 -0.12 10.41
C ILE A 291 8.80 -1.50 9.96
N LYS A 292 8.81 -2.46 10.89
CA LYS A 292 9.33 -3.81 10.67
C LYS A 292 8.34 -4.86 11.12
N ASN A 293 8.19 -5.92 10.33
CA ASN A 293 7.47 -7.15 10.69
C ASN A 293 6.09 -6.92 11.33
N SER A 294 5.21 -6.13 10.70
CA SER A 294 3.84 -5.97 11.19
C SER A 294 3.04 -7.30 11.12
N PRO A 295 2.24 -7.66 12.14
CA PRO A 295 1.39 -8.86 12.12
C PRO A 295 0.28 -8.85 11.07
N GLN A 296 -0.17 -7.66 10.67
CA GLN A 296 -1.08 -7.40 9.54
C GLN A 296 -0.62 -6.09 8.85
N PHE A 297 -1.53 -5.19 8.43
CA PHE A 297 -1.19 -3.91 7.81
C PHE A 297 -0.23 -3.10 8.70
N ASN A 298 0.82 -2.52 8.10
CA ASN A 298 1.81 -1.72 8.82
C ASN A 298 1.20 -0.38 9.22
N PHE A 299 0.60 0.32 8.26
CA PHE A 299 -0.26 1.50 8.47
C PHE A 299 -1.69 1.26 7.99
N ARG A 300 -2.67 1.76 8.75
CA ARG A 300 -4.03 2.01 8.28
C ARG A 300 -4.48 3.43 8.62
N PHE A 301 -4.95 4.16 7.62
CA PHE A 301 -5.68 5.41 7.78
C PHE A 301 -7.15 5.14 7.46
N ASP A 302 -8.04 5.53 8.36
CA ASP A 302 -9.46 5.20 8.30
C ASP A 302 -10.28 6.44 8.70
N ASN A 303 -11.09 6.95 7.77
CA ASN A 303 -11.84 8.19 7.92
C ASN A 303 -10.92 9.37 8.34
N CYS A 304 -9.80 9.53 7.64
CA CYS A 304 -8.78 10.55 7.92
C CYS A 304 -8.74 11.65 6.86
N ARG A 305 -8.11 12.79 7.17
CA ARG A 305 -7.99 13.92 6.24
C ARG A 305 -6.65 14.66 6.37
N ASN A 306 -6.11 15.12 5.25
CA ASN A 306 -4.82 15.84 5.17
C ASN A 306 -3.71 14.97 5.77
N VAL A 307 -3.30 13.93 5.03
CA VAL A 307 -2.36 12.90 5.48
C VAL A 307 -1.09 12.97 4.62
N HIS A 308 0.04 13.28 5.24
CA HIS A 308 1.35 13.37 4.58
C HIS A 308 2.28 12.28 5.11
N ILE A 309 2.81 11.44 4.22
CA ILE A 309 3.71 10.32 4.53
C ILE A 309 4.97 10.47 3.70
N ASP A 310 6.14 10.57 4.34
CA ASP A 310 7.40 10.91 3.67
C ASP A 310 8.60 10.12 4.22
N SER A 311 9.54 9.74 3.34
CA SER A 311 10.83 9.13 3.71
C SER A 311 10.76 7.84 4.56
N ILE A 312 9.60 7.17 4.65
CA ILE A 312 9.41 6.00 5.52
C ILE A 312 10.00 4.72 4.91
N HIS A 313 10.34 3.77 5.77
CA HIS A 313 10.89 2.47 5.37
C HIS A 313 10.07 1.33 6.01
N ILE A 314 9.39 0.54 5.19
CA ILE A 314 8.61 -0.63 5.64
C ILE A 314 9.31 -1.92 5.21
N THR A 315 9.43 -2.89 6.12
CA THR A 315 10.05 -4.19 5.83
C THR A 315 9.35 -5.35 6.54
N ALA A 316 8.75 -6.24 5.75
CA ALA A 316 8.30 -7.58 6.14
C ALA A 316 8.66 -8.60 5.04
N PRO A 317 8.70 -9.92 5.32
CA PRO A 317 9.03 -10.95 4.34
C PRO A 317 8.01 -11.05 3.19
N ALA A 318 8.46 -11.41 1.99
CA ALA A 318 7.62 -11.56 0.79
C ALA A 318 6.48 -12.59 0.89
N LEU A 319 6.46 -13.44 1.92
CA LEU A 319 5.42 -14.44 2.19
C LEU A 319 4.65 -14.17 3.49
N SER A 320 4.79 -12.96 4.08
CA SER A 320 4.06 -12.59 5.30
C SER A 320 2.65 -12.09 4.95
N PRO A 321 1.58 -12.83 5.30
CA PRO A 321 0.24 -12.64 4.73
C PRO A 321 -0.42 -11.36 5.24
N ASN A 322 -1.03 -10.58 4.34
CA ASN A 322 -1.80 -9.38 4.65
C ASN A 322 -0.98 -8.33 5.42
N THR A 323 0.28 -8.16 5.02
CA THR A 323 1.22 -7.20 5.59
C THR A 323 1.27 -5.90 4.78
N ASP A 324 0.11 -5.40 4.33
CA ASP A 324 -0.03 -4.17 3.53
C ASP A 324 0.83 -3.03 4.08
N GLY A 325 1.52 -2.30 3.19
CA GLY A 325 2.41 -1.20 3.59
C GLY A 325 1.61 -0.03 4.14
N ILE A 326 0.85 0.63 3.27
CA ILE A 326 -0.06 1.72 3.64
C ILE A 326 -1.45 1.41 3.13
N HIS A 327 -2.40 1.18 4.04
CA HIS A 327 -3.82 1.05 3.72
C HIS A 327 -4.54 2.38 4.00
N ILE A 328 -5.30 2.90 3.04
CA ILE A 328 -6.14 4.09 3.23
C ILE A 328 -7.61 3.76 2.90
N GLU A 329 -8.54 4.18 3.76
CA GLU A 329 -9.98 3.97 3.58
C GLU A 329 -10.77 5.17 4.11
N ASN A 330 -11.82 5.61 3.41
CA ASN A 330 -12.60 6.83 3.68
C ASN A 330 -11.72 8.08 3.88
N THR A 331 -10.52 8.11 3.28
CA THR A 331 -9.44 9.04 3.64
C THR A 331 -9.06 9.92 2.45
N ASN A 332 -8.98 11.23 2.68
CA ASN A 332 -8.88 12.23 1.61
C ASN A 332 -7.77 13.27 1.83
N ASN A 333 -7.32 13.88 0.74
CA ASN A 333 -6.16 14.78 0.69
C ASN A 333 -4.92 14.08 1.27
N VAL A 334 -4.38 13.13 0.50
CA VAL A 334 -3.28 12.22 0.92
C VAL A 334 -2.05 12.39 0.02
N GLU A 335 -0.89 12.48 0.64
CA GLU A 335 0.42 12.54 -0.01
C GLU A 335 1.29 11.38 0.50
N ILE A 336 1.84 10.57 -0.41
CA ILE A 336 2.71 9.43 -0.07
C ILE A 336 3.99 9.51 -0.91
N TYR A 337 5.08 9.95 -0.28
CA TYR A 337 6.28 10.42 -0.95
C TYR A 337 7.55 9.68 -0.53
N ASP A 338 8.47 9.53 -1.48
CA ASP A 338 9.91 9.33 -1.24
C ASP A 338 10.26 8.14 -0.31
N SER A 339 9.45 7.06 -0.36
CA SER A 339 9.40 5.96 0.62
C SER A 339 9.73 4.57 0.03
N VAL A 340 10.21 3.65 0.87
CA VAL A 340 10.62 2.29 0.45
C VAL A 340 9.81 1.23 1.20
N ILE A 341 9.13 0.33 0.48
CA ILE A 341 8.18 -0.65 1.03
C ILE A 341 8.47 -2.05 0.45
N SER A 342 8.83 -2.98 1.35
CA SER A 342 8.95 -4.42 1.08
C SER A 342 8.05 -5.20 2.04
N ASN A 343 7.16 -6.04 1.53
CA ASN A 343 6.18 -6.79 2.31
C ASN A 343 5.64 -8.03 1.56
N GLY A 344 4.66 -8.72 2.14
CA GLY A 344 3.96 -9.88 1.57
C GLY A 344 2.50 -9.62 1.20
N ASP A 345 2.09 -8.36 1.04
CA ASP A 345 0.80 -7.98 0.45
C ASP A 345 0.92 -6.63 -0.29
N ASP A 346 -0.18 -5.88 -0.50
CA ASP A 346 -0.16 -4.61 -1.24
C ASP A 346 0.85 -3.58 -0.65
N CYS A 347 1.60 -2.91 -1.53
CA CYS A 347 2.54 -1.85 -1.15
C CYS A 347 1.78 -0.62 -0.61
N VAL A 348 0.78 -0.19 -1.38
CA VAL A 348 -0.26 0.76 -0.95
C VAL A 348 -1.60 0.18 -1.42
N SER A 349 -2.60 0.16 -0.53
CA SER A 349 -3.96 -0.29 -0.83
C SER A 349 -4.99 0.81 -0.54
N ILE A 350 -5.76 1.19 -1.57
CA ILE A 350 -6.70 2.32 -1.57
C ILE A 350 -8.14 1.80 -1.55
N GLY A 351 -8.79 1.89 -0.41
CA GLY A 351 -10.17 1.47 -0.18
C GLY A 351 -11.21 2.51 -0.63
N SER A 352 -12.49 2.20 -0.38
CA SER A 352 -13.61 3.08 -0.71
C SER A 352 -13.57 4.40 0.05
N GLY A 353 -14.15 5.45 -0.52
CA GLY A 353 -14.28 6.78 0.08
C GLY A 353 -12.99 7.62 0.05
N CYS A 354 -11.99 7.22 -0.74
CA CYS A 354 -10.72 7.94 -0.88
C CYS A 354 -10.71 8.84 -2.12
N TYR A 355 -10.23 10.07 -1.97
CA TYR A 355 -10.04 11.00 -3.08
C TYR A 355 -8.94 12.03 -2.78
N ASP A 356 -8.42 12.66 -3.84
CA ASP A 356 -7.25 13.56 -3.80
C ASP A 356 -6.02 12.87 -3.19
N VAL A 357 -5.42 11.92 -3.93
CA VAL A 357 -4.26 11.13 -3.47
C VAL A 357 -3.11 11.23 -4.47
N ASP A 358 -1.95 11.76 -4.06
CA ASP A 358 -0.72 11.76 -4.87
C ASP A 358 0.35 10.85 -4.24
N ILE A 359 0.79 9.85 -5.00
CA ILE A 359 1.81 8.86 -4.61
C ILE A 359 3.00 9.05 -5.54
N ARG A 360 4.17 9.40 -5.00
CA ARG A 360 5.34 9.81 -5.81
C ARG A 360 6.65 9.26 -5.27
N ASN A 361 7.52 8.81 -6.17
CA ASN A 361 8.88 8.33 -5.86
C ASN A 361 8.90 7.27 -4.75
N ILE A 362 8.00 6.29 -4.83
CA ILE A 362 8.03 5.13 -3.94
C ILE A 362 8.70 3.93 -4.61
N THR A 363 9.47 3.18 -3.82
CA THR A 363 10.03 1.88 -4.23
C THR A 363 9.24 0.77 -3.56
N CYS A 364 8.34 0.15 -4.31
CA CYS A 364 7.62 -1.05 -3.91
C CYS A 364 8.40 -2.29 -4.35
N GLY A 365 8.65 -3.25 -3.45
CA GLY A 365 9.12 -4.56 -3.89
C GLY A 365 10.08 -5.31 -2.97
N PRO A 366 9.84 -6.61 -2.70
CA PRO A 366 8.67 -7.41 -3.09
C PRO A 366 7.38 -6.91 -2.42
N SER A 367 6.23 -7.12 -3.08
CA SER A 367 4.87 -6.76 -2.63
C SER A 367 3.79 -7.34 -3.57
N HIS A 368 2.51 -7.03 -3.35
CA HIS A 368 1.44 -7.20 -4.34
C HIS A 368 1.22 -5.97 -5.24
N GLY A 369 2.13 -4.99 -5.24
CA GLY A 369 2.01 -3.77 -6.07
C GLY A 369 1.18 -2.66 -5.43
N ILE A 370 0.76 -1.68 -6.23
CA ILE A 370 -0.08 -0.55 -5.81
C ILE A 370 -1.51 -0.83 -6.27
N SER A 371 -2.44 -0.90 -5.31
CA SER A 371 -3.80 -1.40 -5.55
C SER A 371 -4.89 -0.42 -5.17
N ILE A 372 -5.82 -0.18 -6.11
CA ILE A 372 -7.15 0.37 -5.81
C ILE A 372 -8.10 -0.79 -5.56
N GLY A 373 -8.72 -0.82 -4.38
CA GLY A 373 -9.66 -1.83 -3.93
C GLY A 373 -9.10 -2.87 -2.95
N SER A 374 -9.82 -3.97 -2.69
CA SER A 374 -10.99 -4.44 -3.43
C SER A 374 -12.26 -3.63 -3.17
N LEU A 375 -12.84 -3.03 -4.20
CA LEU A 375 -14.02 -2.15 -4.09
C LEU A 375 -15.34 -2.91 -4.32
N GLY A 376 -16.42 -2.47 -3.68
CA GLY A 376 -17.79 -2.98 -3.93
C GLY A 376 -18.16 -4.31 -3.26
N ASN A 377 -17.34 -4.81 -2.32
CA ASN A 377 -17.59 -6.07 -1.60
C ASN A 377 -19.00 -6.12 -0.97
N HIS A 378 -19.62 -7.31 -0.95
CA HIS A 378 -20.99 -7.53 -0.47
C HIS A 378 -22.03 -6.60 -1.13
N ASN A 379 -21.87 -6.33 -2.42
CA ASN A 379 -22.73 -5.48 -3.24
C ASN A 379 -22.85 -4.04 -2.70
N SER A 380 -21.75 -3.52 -2.15
CA SER A 380 -21.69 -2.15 -1.63
C SER A 380 -21.40 -1.13 -2.73
N ARG A 381 -21.84 0.12 -2.49
CA ARG A 381 -21.41 1.28 -3.28
C ARG A 381 -19.99 1.67 -2.87
N ALA A 382 -19.10 1.80 -3.83
CA ALA A 382 -17.71 2.18 -3.61
C ALA A 382 -17.30 3.34 -4.51
N CYS A 383 -16.52 4.26 -3.95
CA CYS A 383 -16.13 5.50 -4.60
C CYS A 383 -14.65 5.78 -4.41
N VAL A 384 -13.91 5.95 -5.51
CA VAL A 384 -12.51 6.38 -5.51
C VAL A 384 -12.29 7.35 -6.67
N SER A 385 -11.67 8.50 -6.44
CA SER A 385 -11.40 9.44 -7.53
C SER A 385 -10.17 10.33 -7.31
N ASN A 386 -9.65 10.90 -8.40
CA ASN A 386 -8.48 11.79 -8.38
C ASN A 386 -7.26 11.17 -7.65
N ILE A 387 -6.76 10.05 -8.20
CA ILE A 387 -5.62 9.31 -7.67
C ILE A 387 -4.48 9.40 -8.69
N THR A 388 -3.33 9.90 -8.26
CA THR A 388 -2.10 9.93 -9.07
C THR A 388 -1.03 9.05 -8.42
N VAL A 389 -0.38 8.22 -9.23
CA VAL A 389 0.73 7.34 -8.84
C VAL A 389 1.84 7.50 -9.85
N ARG A 390 3.00 8.01 -9.43
CA ARG A 390 4.02 8.46 -10.37
C ARG A 390 5.46 8.40 -9.89
N ASP A 391 6.38 8.55 -10.86
CA ASP A 391 7.82 8.67 -10.63
C ASP A 391 8.42 7.49 -9.81
N SER A 392 7.81 6.31 -9.88
CA SER A 392 7.95 5.22 -8.90
C SER A 392 8.51 3.92 -9.49
N VAL A 393 9.03 3.04 -8.63
CA VAL A 393 9.61 1.74 -9.02
C VAL A 393 8.85 0.60 -8.35
N ILE A 394 8.43 -0.39 -9.12
CA ILE A 394 7.80 -1.62 -8.62
C ILE A 394 8.62 -2.82 -9.09
N LYS A 395 9.11 -3.64 -8.15
CA LYS A 395 10.09 -4.70 -8.45
C LYS A 395 9.79 -6.01 -7.70
N LEU A 396 9.99 -7.15 -8.38
CA LEU A 396 9.82 -8.49 -7.79
C LEU A 396 8.44 -8.70 -7.11
N SER A 397 7.43 -7.97 -7.58
CA SER A 397 6.07 -7.94 -7.02
C SER A 397 5.08 -8.77 -7.83
N ASP A 398 3.99 -9.20 -7.20
CA ASP A 398 2.95 -9.97 -7.86
C ASP A 398 2.11 -9.13 -8.82
N ASN A 399 1.99 -7.83 -8.59
CA ASN A 399 1.36 -6.90 -9.52
C ASN A 399 2.16 -5.59 -9.54
N GLY A 400 1.98 -4.81 -10.60
CA GLY A 400 2.49 -3.43 -10.69
C GLY A 400 1.43 -2.47 -10.16
N VAL A 401 0.60 -1.97 -11.06
CA VAL A 401 -0.57 -1.13 -10.76
C VAL A 401 -1.85 -1.94 -11.00
N ARG A 402 -2.78 -1.91 -10.04
CA ARG A 402 -3.95 -2.81 -10.01
C ARG A 402 -5.22 -2.07 -9.59
N ILE A 403 -6.31 -2.26 -10.34
CA ILE A 403 -7.67 -1.94 -9.91
C ILE A 403 -8.43 -3.26 -9.73
N LYS A 404 -8.99 -3.49 -8.53
CA LYS A 404 -9.76 -4.71 -8.19
C LYS A 404 -11.14 -4.34 -7.63
N THR A 405 -12.20 -4.85 -8.24
CA THR A 405 -13.59 -4.62 -7.81
C THR A 405 -14.38 -5.92 -7.82
N TRP A 406 -15.29 -6.07 -6.85
CA TRP A 406 -16.16 -7.24 -6.73
C TRP A 406 -17.35 -7.14 -7.70
N GLN A 407 -17.72 -8.26 -8.32
CA GLN A 407 -19.03 -8.41 -8.97
C GLN A 407 -20.13 -8.16 -7.93
N GLY A 408 -21.17 -7.44 -8.32
CA GLY A 408 -22.29 -7.04 -7.47
C GLY A 408 -22.19 -5.62 -6.91
N GLY A 409 -20.98 -5.03 -6.85
CA GLY A 409 -20.76 -3.67 -6.36
C GLY A 409 -21.41 -2.58 -7.23
N SER A 410 -21.35 -1.33 -6.75
CA SER A 410 -21.80 -0.14 -7.47
C SER A 410 -20.95 1.10 -7.13
N GLY A 411 -21.27 2.27 -7.70
CA GLY A 411 -20.42 3.46 -7.61
C GLY A 411 -19.36 3.50 -8.71
N ALA A 412 -18.25 4.23 -8.50
CA ALA A 412 -17.29 4.56 -9.54
C ALA A 412 -15.83 4.67 -9.07
N VAL A 413 -14.91 4.37 -9.99
CA VAL A 413 -13.47 4.68 -9.96
C VAL A 413 -13.18 5.58 -11.17
N THR A 414 -12.75 6.82 -10.95
CA THR A 414 -12.56 7.81 -12.04
C THR A 414 -11.42 8.80 -11.79
N GLY A 415 -10.69 9.18 -12.83
CA GLY A 415 -9.59 10.14 -12.75
C GLY A 415 -8.38 9.54 -12.06
N ILE A 416 -7.89 8.43 -12.61
CA ILE A 416 -6.75 7.68 -12.07
C ILE A 416 -5.57 7.80 -13.04
N THR A 417 -4.42 8.28 -12.57
CA THR A 417 -3.20 8.40 -13.38
C THR A 417 -2.10 7.52 -12.80
N PHE A 418 -1.54 6.64 -13.64
CA PHE A 418 -0.34 5.87 -13.37
C PHE A 418 0.74 6.31 -14.37
N SER A 419 1.67 7.19 -13.97
CA SER A 419 2.62 7.83 -14.89
C SER A 419 4.09 7.68 -14.50
N ASN A 420 4.99 7.46 -15.46
CA ASN A 420 6.45 7.34 -15.21
C ASN A 420 6.78 6.26 -14.15
N ILE A 421 6.32 5.02 -14.39
CA ILE A 421 6.52 3.89 -13.45
C ILE A 421 7.47 2.87 -14.06
N HIS A 422 8.54 2.53 -13.33
CA HIS A 422 9.47 1.48 -13.73
C HIS A 422 9.10 0.11 -13.14
N MET A 423 9.03 -0.91 -13.99
CA MET A 423 8.75 -2.30 -13.61
C MET A 423 10.02 -3.17 -13.69
N ASP A 424 10.30 -3.95 -12.65
CA ASP A 424 11.43 -4.90 -12.62
C ASP A 424 10.95 -6.31 -12.23
N ASN A 425 10.85 -7.21 -13.21
CA ASN A 425 10.44 -8.61 -13.05
C ASN A 425 9.13 -8.76 -12.21
N VAL A 426 8.17 -7.87 -12.47
CA VAL A 426 6.82 -7.87 -11.86
C VAL A 426 5.95 -8.92 -12.55
N LYS A 427 5.15 -9.70 -11.82
CA LYS A 427 4.33 -10.77 -12.46
C LYS A 427 3.22 -10.18 -13.33
N ASN A 428 2.43 -9.25 -12.81
CA ASN A 428 1.33 -8.61 -13.54
C ASN A 428 1.43 -7.06 -13.49
N PRO A 429 2.25 -6.42 -14.35
CA PRO A 429 2.47 -4.97 -14.34
C PRO A 429 1.22 -4.10 -14.34
N ILE A 430 0.19 -4.42 -15.13
CA ILE A 430 -1.06 -3.63 -15.21
C ILE A 430 -2.27 -4.57 -15.15
N ILE A 431 -3.13 -4.38 -14.15
CA ILE A 431 -4.42 -5.10 -14.01
C ILE A 431 -5.59 -4.13 -13.83
N ILE A 432 -6.68 -4.39 -14.55
CA ILE A 432 -8.04 -4.11 -14.07
C ILE A 432 -8.78 -5.46 -13.96
N ASP A 433 -9.41 -5.70 -12.82
CA ASP A 433 -10.17 -6.92 -12.50
C ASP A 433 -11.50 -6.54 -11.82
N GLN A 434 -12.60 -6.55 -12.58
CA GLN A 434 -13.96 -6.39 -12.05
C GLN A 434 -14.61 -7.74 -11.64
N PHE A 435 -13.86 -8.84 -11.65
CA PHE A 435 -14.28 -10.19 -11.26
C PHE A 435 -13.67 -10.64 -9.93
N TYR A 436 -13.11 -9.71 -9.16
CA TYR A 436 -12.34 -10.00 -7.95
C TYR A 436 -13.17 -10.76 -6.91
N CYS A 437 -12.62 -11.88 -6.41
CA CYS A 437 -13.30 -12.78 -5.50
C CYS A 437 -12.33 -13.59 -4.62
N LEU A 438 -12.79 -14.09 -3.47
CA LEU A 438 -12.01 -14.92 -2.53
C LEU A 438 -12.08 -16.43 -2.81
N THR A 439 -13.01 -16.88 -3.65
CA THR A 439 -13.22 -18.29 -4.02
C THR A 439 -12.97 -18.52 -5.50
N LYS A 440 -12.76 -19.78 -5.91
CA LYS A 440 -12.62 -20.15 -7.34
C LYS A 440 -13.96 -20.15 -8.09
N GLU A 441 -15.06 -20.22 -7.35
CA GLU A 441 -16.42 -20.21 -7.86
C GLU A 441 -17.13 -19.03 -7.20
N CYS A 442 -17.68 -18.14 -8.02
CA CYS A 442 -18.33 -16.90 -7.61
C CYS A 442 -19.52 -16.69 -8.54
N SER A 443 -20.70 -16.37 -7.98
CA SER A 443 -21.91 -16.20 -8.78
C SER A 443 -21.78 -14.95 -9.65
N ASN A 444 -21.97 -15.08 -10.96
CA ASN A 444 -22.04 -13.93 -11.86
C ASN A 444 -23.14 -12.95 -11.39
N GLN A 445 -22.77 -11.68 -11.22
CA GLN A 445 -23.70 -10.60 -10.89
C GLN A 445 -23.65 -9.51 -11.97
N THR A 446 -24.78 -8.84 -12.19
CA THR A 446 -24.96 -7.87 -13.29
C THR A 446 -24.73 -6.42 -12.90
N SER A 447 -24.28 -6.14 -11.68
CA SER A 447 -23.72 -4.84 -11.26
C SER A 447 -22.22 -4.96 -11.01
N ALA A 448 -21.48 -3.88 -11.22
CA ALA A 448 -20.10 -3.71 -10.79
C ALA A 448 -19.84 -2.22 -10.53
N VAL A 449 -18.73 -1.92 -9.85
CA VAL A 449 -18.22 -0.54 -9.72
C VAL A 449 -17.78 -0.05 -11.10
N PHE A 450 -18.29 1.08 -11.57
CA PHE A 450 -17.90 1.67 -12.87
C PHE A 450 -16.42 2.07 -12.83
N VAL A 451 -15.68 1.83 -13.91
CA VAL A 451 -14.24 2.17 -14.00
C VAL A 451 -14.02 3.01 -15.24
N SER A 452 -13.65 4.28 -15.06
CA SER A 452 -13.43 5.21 -16.16
C SER A 452 -12.23 6.12 -15.97
N ASP A 453 -11.79 6.75 -17.05
CA ASP A 453 -10.82 7.86 -17.02
C ASP A 453 -9.50 7.43 -16.34
N ILE A 454 -8.92 6.35 -16.85
CA ILE A 454 -7.70 5.71 -16.33
C ILE A 454 -6.56 5.93 -17.33
N LEU A 455 -5.57 6.73 -16.94
CA LEU A 455 -4.37 7.00 -17.74
C LEU A 455 -3.20 6.11 -17.28
N TYR A 456 -2.61 5.38 -18.23
CA TYR A 456 -1.36 4.64 -18.08
C TYR A 456 -0.29 5.28 -18.99
N GLU A 457 0.61 6.06 -18.43
CA GLU A 457 1.59 6.89 -19.16
C GLU A 457 3.03 6.46 -18.82
N ASN A 458 3.89 6.25 -19.82
CA ASN A 458 5.33 6.03 -19.62
C ASN A 458 5.63 4.92 -18.58
N ILE A 459 4.89 3.80 -18.65
CA ILE A 459 5.09 2.63 -17.79
C ILE A 459 6.03 1.67 -18.51
N LYS A 460 7.27 1.54 -18.03
CA LYS A 460 8.36 0.88 -18.77
C LYS A 460 9.18 -0.09 -17.93
N GLY A 461 9.59 -1.22 -18.50
CA GLY A 461 10.49 -2.16 -17.84
C GLY A 461 10.19 -3.62 -18.16
N THR A 462 10.29 -4.49 -17.15
CA THR A 462 10.23 -5.95 -17.34
C THR A 462 9.19 -6.67 -16.49
N TYR A 463 8.69 -7.79 -17.00
CA TYR A 463 7.67 -8.63 -16.36
C TYR A 463 8.01 -10.13 -16.37
N ASN A 464 7.36 -10.89 -15.48
CA ASN A 464 7.54 -12.33 -15.38
C ASN A 464 6.59 -13.06 -16.34
N ILE A 465 7.13 -13.82 -17.30
CA ILE A 465 6.40 -14.52 -18.38
C ILE A 465 5.46 -15.67 -17.95
N ARG A 466 4.97 -15.66 -16.71
CA ARG A 466 3.93 -16.57 -16.21
C ARG A 466 2.51 -16.10 -16.56
N SER A 467 2.35 -14.84 -16.91
CA SER A 467 1.08 -14.21 -17.27
C SER A 467 1.33 -13.03 -18.24
N PRO A 468 0.30 -12.59 -19.00
CA PRO A 468 0.38 -11.38 -19.81
C PRO A 468 0.75 -10.13 -18.98
N PRO A 469 1.48 -9.17 -19.56
CA PRO A 469 1.91 -7.98 -18.82
C PRO A 469 0.76 -6.99 -18.52
N MET A 470 -0.32 -7.06 -19.30
CA MET A 470 -1.49 -6.19 -19.23
C MET A 470 -2.75 -7.05 -19.29
N HIS A 471 -3.66 -6.86 -18.33
CA HIS A 471 -4.88 -7.66 -18.19
C HIS A 471 -6.07 -6.79 -17.75
N PHE A 472 -6.99 -6.52 -18.67
CA PHE A 472 -8.18 -5.71 -18.44
C PHE A 472 -9.44 -6.57 -18.51
N ALA A 473 -9.89 -7.10 -17.36
CA ALA A 473 -11.10 -7.91 -17.26
C ALA A 473 -12.25 -7.09 -16.67
N CYS A 474 -13.14 -6.60 -17.54
CA CYS A 474 -14.23 -5.69 -17.18
C CYS A 474 -15.61 -6.36 -17.28
N SER A 475 -16.60 -5.87 -16.52
CA SER A 475 -17.94 -6.47 -16.43
C SER A 475 -18.73 -6.31 -17.72
N ASP A 476 -19.41 -7.37 -18.18
CA ASP A 476 -20.27 -7.36 -19.38
C ASP A 476 -21.33 -6.23 -19.35
N SER A 477 -21.89 -5.96 -18.17
CA SER A 477 -22.93 -4.96 -17.97
C SER A 477 -22.40 -3.56 -17.64
N VAL A 478 -21.19 -3.48 -17.08
CA VAL A 478 -20.53 -2.24 -16.62
C VAL A 478 -19.07 -2.24 -17.13
N PRO A 479 -18.86 -2.06 -18.46
CA PRO A 479 -17.53 -2.01 -19.07
C PRO A 479 -16.63 -0.94 -18.45
N CYS A 480 -15.32 -1.16 -18.56
CA CYS A 480 -14.34 -0.10 -18.34
C CYS A 480 -14.29 0.81 -19.58
N THR A 481 -14.19 2.13 -19.40
CA THR A 481 -14.21 3.09 -20.52
C THR A 481 -13.20 4.21 -20.34
N ASN A 482 -12.77 4.85 -21.43
CA ASN A 482 -11.77 5.93 -21.40
C ASN A 482 -10.49 5.47 -20.67
N LEU A 483 -10.00 4.28 -21.04
CA LEU A 483 -8.67 3.80 -20.70
C LEU A 483 -7.67 4.38 -21.72
N THR A 484 -6.72 5.21 -21.28
CA THR A 484 -5.72 5.81 -22.17
C THR A 484 -4.37 5.17 -21.90
N LEU A 485 -3.71 4.63 -22.93
CA LEU A 485 -2.37 4.07 -22.82
C LEU A 485 -1.39 4.88 -23.69
N SER A 486 -0.31 5.33 -23.08
CA SER A 486 0.71 6.18 -23.70
C SER A 486 2.11 5.75 -23.23
N GLU A 487 3.05 5.58 -24.14
CA GLU A 487 4.44 5.16 -23.87
C GLU A 487 4.62 3.90 -22.98
N VAL A 488 3.74 2.89 -23.09
CA VAL A 488 3.85 1.63 -22.32
C VAL A 488 4.79 0.63 -23.02
N GLU A 489 5.89 0.24 -22.34
CA GLU A 489 6.90 -0.70 -22.85
C GLU A 489 7.27 -1.76 -21.81
N LEU A 490 6.66 -2.95 -21.90
CA LEU A 490 6.80 -4.05 -20.95
C LEU A 490 7.39 -5.28 -21.66
N LEU A 491 8.64 -5.60 -21.33
CA LEU A 491 9.42 -6.67 -21.95
C LEU A 491 9.54 -7.91 -21.02
N PRO A 492 9.66 -9.13 -21.56
CA PRO A 492 9.94 -10.30 -20.75
C PRO A 492 11.26 -10.14 -19.96
N ALA A 493 11.24 -10.39 -18.65
CA ALA A 493 12.43 -10.33 -17.80
C ALA A 493 13.43 -11.47 -18.08
N GLN A 494 12.99 -12.54 -18.75
CA GLN A 494 13.81 -13.69 -19.16
C GLN A 494 13.28 -14.27 -20.48
N GLY A 495 14.16 -14.44 -21.47
CA GLY A 495 13.81 -14.91 -22.82
C GLY A 495 13.08 -13.87 -23.66
N ASP A 496 12.85 -14.19 -24.93
CA ASP A 496 12.32 -13.24 -25.93
C ASP A 496 10.81 -13.40 -26.21
N LEU A 497 10.12 -14.27 -25.46
CA LEU A 497 8.69 -14.51 -25.62
C LEU A 497 7.90 -13.37 -24.97
N VAL A 498 7.35 -12.48 -25.80
CA VAL A 498 6.35 -11.51 -25.37
C VAL A 498 4.96 -12.15 -25.44
N LEU A 499 4.19 -12.08 -24.36
CA LEU A 499 2.81 -12.57 -24.28
C LEU A 499 1.81 -11.47 -24.66
N ASP A 500 0.78 -11.82 -25.43
CA ASP A 500 -0.28 -10.90 -25.84
C ASP A 500 -1.14 -10.43 -24.63
N PRO A 501 -1.51 -9.14 -24.55
CA PRO A 501 -2.42 -8.61 -23.55
C PRO A 501 -3.80 -9.29 -23.53
N PHE A 502 -4.43 -9.29 -22.36
CA PHE A 502 -5.84 -9.68 -22.22
C PHE A 502 -6.73 -8.44 -22.08
N CYS A 503 -7.81 -8.39 -22.85
CA CYS A 503 -8.87 -7.40 -22.71
C CYS A 503 -10.23 -8.09 -22.82
N TRP A 504 -11.16 -7.74 -21.93
CA TRP A 504 -12.56 -8.15 -21.99
C TRP A 504 -13.45 -6.98 -21.56
N ASN A 505 -14.37 -6.57 -22.43
CA ASN A 505 -15.28 -5.42 -22.28
C ASN A 505 -14.59 -4.11 -21.81
N ALA A 506 -13.37 -3.87 -22.28
CA ALA A 506 -12.52 -2.72 -21.92
C ALA A 506 -12.38 -1.77 -23.12
N TYR A 507 -12.71 -0.50 -22.92
CA TYR A 507 -12.78 0.51 -23.99
C TYR A 507 -11.85 1.69 -23.71
N GLY A 508 -11.20 2.20 -24.76
CA GLY A 508 -10.16 3.21 -24.62
C GLY A 508 -9.42 3.50 -25.92
N GLU A 509 -8.25 4.13 -25.81
CA GLU A 509 -7.39 4.47 -26.94
C GLU A 509 -5.89 4.33 -26.61
N LEU A 510 -5.09 4.17 -27.66
CA LEU A 510 -3.64 4.10 -27.59
C LEU A 510 -3.05 5.37 -28.23
N GLU A 511 -2.54 6.30 -27.42
CA GLU A 511 -1.92 7.54 -27.92
C GLU A 511 -0.59 7.24 -28.66
N THR A 512 0.11 6.20 -28.22
CA THR A 512 1.33 5.70 -28.85
C THR A 512 1.21 4.20 -29.11
N LEU A 513 2.12 3.66 -29.93
CA LEU A 513 2.35 2.22 -29.95
C LEU A 513 2.79 1.75 -28.55
N THR A 514 2.34 0.56 -28.18
CA THR A 514 2.64 -0.11 -26.91
C THR A 514 3.38 -1.42 -27.17
N ILE A 515 4.19 -1.86 -26.19
CA ILE A 515 4.87 -3.16 -26.22
C ILE A 515 4.47 -3.95 -24.96
N PRO A 516 3.89 -5.16 -25.10
CA PRO A 516 3.27 -5.69 -26.31
C PRO A 516 2.10 -4.81 -26.82
N PRO A 517 1.74 -4.89 -28.12
CA PRO A 517 0.61 -4.15 -28.67
C PRO A 517 -0.72 -4.58 -28.05
N VAL A 518 -1.50 -3.63 -27.53
CA VAL A 518 -2.81 -3.89 -26.91
C VAL A 518 -3.93 -3.88 -27.95
N SER A 519 -3.85 -4.77 -28.94
CA SER A 519 -4.83 -4.87 -30.04
C SER A 519 -6.22 -5.40 -29.63
N CYS A 520 -6.41 -5.73 -28.35
CA CYS A 520 -7.68 -6.17 -27.78
C CYS A 520 -8.50 -5.02 -27.14
N LEU A 521 -7.94 -3.83 -26.99
CA LEU A 521 -8.65 -2.66 -26.45
C LEU A 521 -9.69 -2.17 -27.48
N MET A 522 -10.91 -1.87 -27.02
CA MET A 522 -12.02 -1.50 -27.91
C MET A 522 -12.14 0.02 -28.05
N GLU A 523 -12.27 0.53 -29.28
CA GLU A 523 -12.49 1.96 -29.53
C GLU A 523 -13.95 2.37 -29.24
N GLY A 524 -14.14 3.63 -28.84
CA GLY A 524 -15.45 4.28 -28.74
C GLY A 524 -16.24 3.98 -27.46
N THR A 525 -17.54 4.28 -27.48
CA THR A 525 -18.43 4.17 -26.30
C THR A 525 -19.28 2.90 -26.36
N PRO A 526 -19.26 2.03 -25.32
CA PRO A 526 -20.09 0.83 -25.29
C PRO A 526 -21.60 1.11 -25.29
N SER A 527 -22.33 0.38 -26.14
CA SER A 527 -23.79 0.50 -26.31
C SER A 527 -24.61 0.24 -25.04
N SER A 528 -24.05 -0.46 -24.05
CA SER A 528 -24.69 -0.70 -22.74
C SER A 528 -24.81 0.58 -21.91
N LEU A 529 -23.84 1.51 -22.00
CA LEU A 529 -23.85 2.76 -21.23
C LEU A 529 -24.80 3.80 -21.83
N LEU A 530 -25.09 3.72 -23.14
CA LEU A 530 -26.02 4.63 -23.83
C LEU A 530 -27.50 4.46 -23.39
N ASN A 531 -27.81 3.45 -22.57
CA ASN A 531 -29.18 3.09 -22.18
C ASN A 531 -29.40 2.98 -20.66
N ASN A 532 -28.36 3.21 -19.84
CA ASN A 532 -28.39 3.01 -18.40
C ASN A 532 -28.04 4.30 -17.64
N ASP A 533 -28.83 4.67 -16.64
CA ASP A 533 -28.43 5.67 -15.64
C ASP A 533 -27.34 5.07 -14.74
N ILE A 534 -26.11 5.57 -14.87
CA ILE A 534 -24.97 5.16 -14.05
C ILE A 534 -24.99 5.96 -12.74
N ASP A 535 -25.01 5.27 -11.59
CA ASP A 535 -24.93 5.89 -10.26
C ASP A 535 -23.49 6.33 -9.96
N TYR A 536 -23.10 7.48 -10.52
CA TYR A 536 -21.81 8.13 -10.28
C TYR A 536 -21.63 8.57 -8.82
N CYS A 537 -20.38 8.55 -8.36
CA CYS A 537 -19.99 9.04 -7.05
C CYS A 537 -20.04 10.57 -6.92
#